data_AF-A0A7S1EMW0-F1
#
_entry.id   AF-A0A7S1EMW0-F1
#
_cell.length_a   1.000
_cell.length_b   1.000
_cell.length_c   1.000
_cell.angle_alpha   90.00
_cell.angle_beta   90.00
_cell.angle_gamma   90.00
#
_symmetry.space_group_name_H-M   'P 1'
#
loop_
_entity.id
_entity.type
_entity.pdbx_description
1 polymer ?
#
loop_
_entity_poly.entity_id
_entity_poly.type
_entity_poly.pdbx_seq_one_letter_code
_entity_poly.pdbx_strand_id
1 'polypeptide(L)'
;GLHVAGLYSPRPQGALALMFDLEQVEVLRGPQGTLFGRNSTGGSINIIPAKPDFSGSYGTTELDLGSYNKRQINIVQNLAVNDRFALRATFSKVKRDGWINQLQDFTDYNLPDHG
;
A
#
# COMPACT_ATOMS: atom_id res chain seq x y z
N GLY A 1 1.56 10.23 -12.54
CA GLY A 1 0.81 9.01 -12.20
C GLY A 1 1.58 8.17 -11.21
N LEU A 2 0.90 7.20 -10.60
CA LEU A 2 1.52 6.21 -9.72
C LEU A 2 1.77 4.92 -10.50
N HIS A 3 2.99 4.39 -10.37
CA HIS A 3 3.41 3.15 -11.02
C HIS A 3 3.93 2.17 -9.98
N VAL A 4 3.69 0.88 -10.21
CA VAL A 4 4.27 -0.23 -9.43
C VAL A 4 5.10 -1.07 -10.37
N ALA A 5 6.41 -1.15 -10.11
CA ALA A 5 7.38 -1.80 -10.98
C ALA A 5 7.27 -1.34 -12.46
N GLY A 6 7.01 -0.06 -12.69
CA GLY A 6 6.84 0.53 -14.02
C GLY A 6 5.46 0.39 -14.63
N LEU A 7 4.56 -0.43 -14.08
CA LEU A 7 3.18 -0.54 -14.56
C LEU A 7 2.29 0.52 -13.91
N TYR A 8 1.47 1.20 -14.73
CA TYR A 8 0.51 2.19 -14.25
C TYR A 8 -0.54 1.52 -13.33
N SER A 9 -0.70 2.06 -12.12
CA SER A 9 -1.75 1.62 -11.20
C SER A 9 -2.88 2.65 -11.16
N PRO A 10 -4.08 2.33 -11.67
CA PRO A 10 -5.24 3.23 -11.61
C PRO A 10 -5.82 3.35 -10.19
N ARG A 11 -5.50 2.41 -9.29
CA ARG A 11 -6.00 2.36 -7.91
C ARG A 11 -4.83 2.45 -6.92
N PRO A 12 -4.57 3.63 -6.34
CA PRO A 12 -3.43 3.82 -5.45
C PRO A 12 -3.50 2.92 -4.20
N GLN A 13 -4.69 2.51 -3.75
CA GLN A 13 -4.87 1.71 -2.53
C GLN A 13 -4.12 0.37 -2.58
N GLY A 14 -4.07 -0.29 -3.74
CA GLY A 14 -3.32 -1.55 -3.90
C GLY A 14 -1.80 -1.33 -3.92
N ALA A 15 -1.35 -0.19 -4.43
CA ALA A 15 0.06 0.19 -4.41
C ALA A 15 0.52 0.61 -2.99
N LEU A 16 -0.36 1.27 -2.22
CA LEU A 16 -0.11 1.63 -0.82
C LEU A 16 0.07 0.38 0.06
N ALA A 17 -0.64 -0.71 -0.23
CA ALA A 17 -0.48 -1.98 0.48
C ALA A 17 0.91 -2.60 0.32
N LEU A 18 1.65 -2.27 -0.75
CA LEU A 18 3.01 -2.77 -0.99
C LEU A 18 4.10 -1.87 -0.37
N MET A 19 3.74 -0.71 0.17
CA MET A 19 4.72 0.29 0.60
C MET A 19 5.57 -0.10 1.81
N PHE A 20 5.19 -1.12 2.57
CA PHE A 20 5.94 -1.55 3.74
C PHE A 20 7.12 -2.47 3.38
N ASP A 21 7.16 -3.02 2.16
CA ASP A 21 8.27 -3.86 1.68
C ASP A 21 8.77 -3.41 0.31
N LEU A 22 9.55 -2.34 0.30
CA LEU A 22 10.06 -1.68 -0.90
C LEU A 22 11.56 -1.82 -1.04
N GLU A 23 12.02 -1.99 -2.28
CA GLU A 23 13.43 -1.86 -2.65
C GLU A 23 13.77 -0.39 -2.89
N GLN A 24 12.96 0.31 -3.71
CA GLN A 24 13.16 1.72 -3.98
C GLN A 24 11.88 2.47 -4.37
N VAL A 25 11.92 3.78 -4.19
CA VAL A 25 10.91 4.73 -4.70
C VAL A 25 11.60 5.72 -5.61
N GLU A 26 11.14 5.81 -6.85
CA GLU A 26 11.64 6.75 -7.85
C GLU A 26 10.63 7.88 -8.05
N VAL A 27 11.11 9.12 -7.97
CA VAL A 27 10.29 10.31 -8.17
C VAL A 27 10.80 11.09 -9.36
N LEU A 28 9.97 11.20 -10.39
CA LEU A 28 10.23 12.02 -11.57
C LEU A 28 9.38 13.28 -11.49
N ARG A 29 10.06 14.42 -11.35
CA ARG A 29 9.43 15.74 -11.29
C ARG A 29 9.12 16.24 -12.70
N GLY A 30 7.94 16.85 -12.88
CA GLY A 30 7.50 17.45 -14.14
C GLY A 30 6.77 16.47 -15.08
N PRO A 31 6.09 16.98 -16.12
CA PRO A 31 5.27 16.15 -17.00
C PRO A 31 6.09 15.06 -17.71
N GLN A 32 5.75 13.80 -17.49
CA GLN A 32 6.42 12.65 -18.11
C GLN A 32 5.52 11.93 -19.12
N GLY A 33 5.13 12.64 -20.19
CA GLY A 33 4.20 12.12 -21.20
C GLY A 33 4.75 11.03 -22.11
N THR A 34 6.07 11.01 -22.36
CA THR A 34 6.72 10.08 -23.30
C THR A 34 7.09 8.73 -22.67
N LEU A 35 7.42 8.71 -21.37
CA LEU A 35 7.87 7.49 -20.67
C LEU A 35 6.75 6.78 -19.88
N PHE A 36 5.69 7.49 -19.47
CA PHE A 36 4.67 6.98 -18.53
C PHE A 36 3.21 7.25 -18.94
N GLY A 37 2.96 7.72 -20.17
CA GLY A 37 1.61 7.89 -20.72
C GLY A 37 0.81 9.09 -20.18
N ARG A 38 -0.43 9.24 -20.69
CA ARG A 38 -1.27 10.47 -20.60
C ARG A 38 -1.78 10.86 -19.19
N ASN A 39 -1.35 10.20 -18.10
CA ASN A 39 -1.82 10.45 -16.73
C ASN A 39 -0.71 10.95 -15.76
N SER A 40 0.31 11.63 -16.28
CA SER A 40 1.47 12.14 -15.50
C SER A 40 1.72 13.64 -15.65
N THR A 41 0.65 14.44 -15.69
CA THR A 41 0.70 15.91 -15.92
C THR A 41 1.49 16.68 -14.85
N GLY A 42 1.58 16.18 -13.62
CA GLY A 42 2.36 16.79 -12.53
C GLY A 42 3.69 16.09 -12.20
N GLY A 43 3.99 14.94 -12.82
CA GLY A 43 5.08 14.05 -12.40
C GLY A 43 4.67 12.58 -12.32
N SER A 44 5.64 11.72 -12.06
CA SER A 44 5.46 10.28 -11.87
C SER A 44 6.17 9.80 -10.62
N ILE A 45 5.50 8.94 -9.85
CA ILE A 45 6.11 8.19 -8.74
C ILE A 45 6.07 6.73 -9.13
N ASN A 46 7.22 6.06 -9.13
CA ASN A 46 7.34 4.64 -9.39
C ASN A 46 7.83 3.93 -8.12
N ILE A 47 7.05 2.96 -7.66
CA ILE A 47 7.31 2.18 -6.45
C ILE A 47 7.82 0.80 -6.89
N ILE A 48 8.97 0.39 -6.40
CA ILE A 48 9.58 -0.91 -6.73
C ILE A 48 9.58 -1.78 -5.46
N PRO A 49 8.79 -2.87 -5.43
CA PRO A 49 8.78 -3.82 -4.31
C PRO A 49 10.11 -4.57 -4.17
N ALA A 50 10.42 -5.04 -2.96
CA ALA A 50 11.58 -5.88 -2.73
C ALA A 50 11.47 -7.22 -3.45
N LYS A 51 12.56 -7.62 -4.13
CA LYS A 51 12.65 -8.92 -4.83
C LYS A 51 13.05 -10.03 -3.85
N PRO A 52 12.77 -11.31 -4.20
CA PRO A 52 13.33 -12.44 -3.47
C PRO A 52 14.86 -12.41 -3.45
N ASP A 53 15.43 -12.70 -2.29
CA ASP A 53 16.87 -12.83 -2.08
C ASP A 53 17.28 -14.30 -2.18
N PHE A 54 18.28 -14.58 -3.00
CA PHE A 54 18.80 -15.93 -3.25
C PHE A 54 19.90 -16.33 -2.26
N SER A 55 20.46 -15.36 -1.52
CA SER A 55 21.60 -15.60 -0.63
C SER A 55 21.22 -16.27 0.69
N GLY A 56 19.95 -16.21 1.10
CA GLY A 56 19.51 -16.82 2.35
C GLY A 56 18.01 -16.71 2.61
N SER A 57 17.51 -17.60 3.48
CA SER A 57 16.14 -17.55 3.97
C SER A 57 16.09 -16.78 5.29
N TYR A 58 15.17 -15.82 5.39
CA TYR A 58 15.02 -14.98 6.57
C TYR A 58 13.60 -14.45 6.69
N GLY A 59 13.26 -14.01 7.91
CA GLY A 59 11.98 -13.40 8.20
C GLY A 59 12.13 -12.17 9.07
N THR A 60 11.34 -11.15 8.77
CA THR A 60 11.24 -9.94 9.58
C THR A 60 9.81 -9.77 10.03
N THR A 61 9.62 -9.42 11.30
CA THR A 61 8.31 -9.06 11.85
C THR A 61 8.44 -7.75 12.59
N GLU A 62 7.52 -6.83 12.30
CA GLU A 62 7.44 -5.52 12.90
C GLU A 62 6.07 -5.33 13.53
N LEU A 63 6.06 -4.80 14.76
CA LEU A 63 4.86 -4.46 15.50
C LEU A 63 4.90 -2.97 15.82
N ASP A 64 3.85 -2.26 15.43
CA ASP A 64 3.71 -0.82 15.67
C ASP A 64 2.42 -0.57 16.46
N LEU A 65 2.58 0.08 17.61
CA LEU A 65 1.50 0.49 18.50
C LEU A 65 1.54 2.02 18.63
N GLY A 66 0.38 2.67 18.54
CA GLY A 66 0.32 4.13 18.61
C GLY A 66 -1.05 4.70 18.92
N SER A 67 -1.19 6.02 18.75
CA SER A 67 -2.41 6.77 19.04
C SER A 67 -3.63 6.23 18.29
N TYR A 68 -4.83 6.47 18.86
CA TYR A 68 -6.13 5.97 18.36
C TYR A 68 -6.19 4.44 18.29
N ASN A 69 -5.68 3.78 19.34
CA ASN A 69 -5.55 2.33 19.39
C ASN A 69 -4.91 1.74 18.12
N LYS A 70 -3.95 2.45 17.53
CA LYS A 70 -3.24 1.96 16.35
C LYS A 70 -2.54 0.66 16.73
N ARG A 71 -2.81 -0.38 15.96
CA ARG A 71 -2.13 -1.67 16.00
C ARG A 71 -1.80 -2.06 14.58
N GLN A 72 -0.53 -2.17 14.29
CA GLN A 72 -0.02 -2.57 13.00
C GLN A 72 0.96 -3.72 13.16
N ILE A 73 0.85 -4.68 12.25
CA ILE A 73 1.78 -5.79 12.11
C ILE A 73 2.24 -5.87 10.66
N ASN A 74 3.54 -5.91 10.45
CA ASN A 74 4.16 -6.19 9.16
C ASN A 74 4.98 -7.47 9.30
N ILE A 75 4.86 -8.36 8.32
CA ILE A 75 5.62 -9.61 8.24
C ILE A 75 6.20 -9.70 6.85
N VAL A 76 7.46 -10.05 6.78
CA VAL A 76 8.21 -10.33 5.56
C VAL A 76 8.85 -11.69 5.72
N GLN A 77 8.72 -12.53 4.71
CA GLN A 77 9.39 -13.83 4.66
C GLN A 77 10.07 -14.01 3.31
N ASN A 78 11.36 -14.32 3.37
CA ASN A 78 12.18 -14.68 2.23
C ASN A 78 12.62 -16.13 2.35
N LEU A 79 12.46 -16.89 1.27
CA LEU A 79 12.84 -18.29 1.17
C LEU A 79 13.70 -18.49 -0.06
N ALA A 80 15.01 -18.66 0.14
CA ALA A 80 15.93 -19.10 -0.89
C ALA A 80 15.86 -20.63 -0.99
N VAL A 81 15.19 -21.14 -2.03
CA VAL A 81 15.00 -22.59 -2.22
C VAL A 81 16.27 -23.22 -2.81
N ASN A 82 16.90 -22.52 -3.76
CA ASN A 82 18.20 -22.83 -4.34
C ASN A 82 18.79 -21.60 -5.03
N ASP A 83 19.99 -21.73 -5.60
CA ASP A 83 20.72 -20.64 -6.28
C ASP A 83 19.98 -19.99 -7.47
N ARG A 84 18.88 -20.58 -7.93
CA ARG A 84 18.10 -20.13 -9.10
C ARG A 84 16.63 -19.88 -8.79
N PHE A 85 16.16 -20.22 -7.58
CA PHE A 85 14.78 -20.06 -7.19
C PHE A 85 14.68 -19.56 -5.76
N ALA A 86 14.07 -18.39 -5.62
CA ALA A 86 13.75 -17.78 -4.34
C ALA A 86 12.32 -17.24 -4.38
N LEU A 87 11.66 -17.26 -3.22
CA LEU A 87 10.32 -16.76 -3.03
C LEU A 87 10.33 -15.73 -1.89
N ARG A 88 9.52 -14.70 -2.05
CA ARG A 88 9.29 -13.70 -1.02
C ARG A 88 7.80 -13.46 -0.87
N ALA A 89 7.34 -13.45 0.37
CA ALA A 89 5.97 -13.18 0.72
C ALA A 89 5.92 -12.12 1.82
N THR A 90 4.94 -11.24 1.73
CA THR A 90 4.78 -10.13 2.67
C THR A 90 3.32 -10.03 3.10
N PHE A 91 3.12 -9.61 4.34
CA PHE A 91 1.79 -9.42 4.93
C PHE A 91 1.80 -8.19 5.82
N SER A 92 0.81 -7.32 5.65
CA SER A 92 0.61 -6.17 6.54
C SER A 92 -0.86 -6.06 6.93
N LYS A 93 -1.09 -5.76 8.22
CA LYS A 93 -2.41 -5.45 8.74
C LYS A 93 -2.32 -4.24 9.65
N VAL A 94 -3.11 -3.23 9.33
CA VAL A 94 -3.20 -1.98 10.09
C VAL A 94 -4.62 -1.84 10.60
N LYS A 95 -4.77 -1.64 11.92
CA LYS A 95 -6.02 -1.21 12.54
C LYS A 95 -5.75 0.10 13.29
N ARG A 96 -6.59 1.10 13.09
CA ARG A 96 -6.53 2.38 13.80
C ARG A 96 -7.94 2.96 13.88
N ASP A 97 -8.30 3.50 15.03
CA ASP A 97 -9.60 4.14 15.21
C ASP A 97 -9.62 5.50 14.49
N GLY A 98 -10.81 5.89 14.04
CA GLY A 98 -11.04 7.19 13.41
C GLY A 98 -11.06 8.31 14.45
N TRP A 99 -10.79 9.54 14.01
CA TRP A 99 -10.93 10.74 14.85
C TRP A 99 -12.41 11.15 15.01
N ILE A 100 -13.28 10.73 14.08
CA ILE A 100 -14.70 11.10 14.05
C ILE A 100 -15.52 9.96 14.68
N ASN A 101 -16.13 10.24 15.83
CA ASN A 101 -17.19 9.40 16.37
C ASN A 101 -18.47 9.71 15.58
N GLN A 102 -18.73 8.99 14.50
CA GLN A 102 -20.03 9.08 13.84
C GLN A 102 -21.04 8.36 14.73
N LEU A 103 -21.77 9.12 15.54
CA LEU A 103 -23.03 8.64 16.09
C LEU A 103 -23.86 8.18 14.89
N GLN A 104 -24.39 6.96 14.93
CA GLN A 104 -25.41 6.55 13.97
C GLN A 104 -26.53 7.57 14.07
N ASP A 105 -26.66 8.41 13.04
CA ASP A 105 -27.84 9.23 12.89
C ASP A 105 -28.98 8.29 12.48
N PHE A 106 -29.84 7.97 13.44
CA PHE A 106 -31.06 7.19 13.21
C PHE A 106 -32.21 8.07 12.71
N THR A 107 -31.96 9.35 12.38
CA THR A 107 -33.00 10.29 11.95
C THR A 107 -33.29 10.20 10.45
N ASP A 108 -33.47 8.98 9.94
CA ASP A 108 -34.08 8.77 8.63
C ASP A 108 -35.02 7.56 8.68
N TYR A 109 -36.03 7.65 9.54
CA TYR A 109 -37.25 6.86 9.40
C TYR A 109 -38.28 7.72 8.66
N ASN A 110 -38.47 7.39 7.38
CA ASN A 110 -39.57 7.88 6.55
C ASN A 110 -40.87 8.06 7.36
N LEU A 111 -41.30 9.29 7.56
CA LEU A 111 -42.70 9.63 7.82
C LEU A 111 -43.09 10.70 6.80
N PRO A 112 -43.91 10.36 5.78
CA PRO A 112 -44.64 11.37 5.04
C PRO A 112 -45.69 11.93 6.00
N ASP A 113 -45.46 13.14 6.52
CA ASP A 113 -46.50 13.87 7.22
C ASP A 113 -47.59 14.27 6.22
N HIS A 114 -48.81 13.83 6.52
CA HIS A 114 -50.02 14.14 5.78
C HIS A 114 -50.33 15.64 5.84
N GLY A 115 -50.75 16.20 4.70
CA GLY A 115 -51.30 17.56 4.56
C GLY A 115 -51.54 17.91 3.10
#